data_AF-A0A2V7ULX2-F1
#
_entry.id   AF-A0A2V7ULX2-F1
#
_cell.length_a   1.000
_cell.length_b   1.000
_cell.length_c   1.000
_cell.angle_alpha   90.00
_cell.angle_beta   90.00
_cell.angle_gamma   90.00
#
_symmetry.space_group_name_H-M   'P 1'
#
loop_
_entity.id
_entity.type
_entity.pdbx_description
1 polymer ?
#
loop_
_entity_poly.entity_id
_entity_poly.type
_entity_poly.pdbx_seq_one_letter_code
_entity_poly.pdbx_strand_id
1 'polypeptide(L)'
;MTESGLPVPAAVSVVRRGWILFFGIVELLIGAFFSLIVVLVMGVALFAERLPSPQFAAMNKVTMGFSSLFYGALALLFFLAGAGTIGGRRWARLLMIVVSSIWMAFGVLAASIVLILLPAIRGSIGKSGPAVSAQTMAAVWILLGGFALFSYVLLPGVLLFFYTRKSVKAAFAKSGQEPPGGRRVPIPVVGLAVWLGIGALSSLLSLPYGFIAVFGLIVTGFPAIGLHLANAGLQGYLAWRLCRRENWIWWVVLIAYLLMGVSGWVTFRRIPMAEMVERMHPGLFRRPELQPMLDLMQTKLPPLMLIVNLAFFGLVLFVKRYFRSGTGVEERVATG
;
A
#
# COMPACT_ATOMS: atom_id res chain seq x y z
N MET A 1 52.62 0.14 -27.68
CA MET A 1 51.44 -0.74 -27.91
C MET A 1 51.35 -1.69 -26.72
N THR A 2 50.47 -1.40 -25.77
CA THR A 2 50.15 -2.29 -24.64
C THR A 2 48.65 -2.19 -24.45
N GLU A 3 47.93 -3.17 -24.99
CA GLU A 3 46.51 -3.35 -24.75
C GLU A 3 46.29 -3.64 -23.27
N SER A 4 45.57 -2.75 -22.60
CA SER A 4 45.09 -2.96 -21.24
C SER A 4 44.02 -4.06 -21.24
N GLY A 5 44.43 -5.29 -20.95
CA GLY A 5 43.56 -6.41 -20.61
C GLY A 5 42.83 -6.15 -19.30
N LEU A 6 41.76 -5.35 -19.35
CA LEU A 6 40.82 -5.25 -18.24
C LEU A 6 39.98 -6.54 -18.21
N PRO A 7 39.89 -7.23 -17.07
CA PRO A 7 39.10 -8.44 -16.95
C PRO A 7 37.62 -8.13 -17.21
N VAL A 8 37.04 -8.86 -18.17
CA VAL A 8 35.60 -8.86 -18.44
C VAL A 8 34.88 -9.16 -17.12
N PRO A 9 33.97 -8.30 -16.64
CA PRO A 9 33.33 -8.52 -15.35
C PRO A 9 32.59 -9.86 -15.35
N ALA A 10 32.83 -10.64 -14.29
CA ALA A 10 32.33 -12.00 -14.08
C ALA A 10 30.91 -12.19 -14.63
N ALA A 11 30.73 -13.24 -15.44
CA ALA A 11 29.47 -13.61 -16.06
C ALA A 11 28.33 -13.55 -15.03
N VAL A 12 27.42 -12.59 -15.18
CA VAL A 12 26.21 -12.54 -14.37
C VAL A 12 25.47 -13.85 -14.63
N SER A 13 25.42 -14.73 -13.61
CA SER A 13 24.74 -16.03 -13.69
C SER A 13 23.33 -15.81 -14.25
N VAL A 14 23.04 -16.41 -15.40
CA VAL A 14 21.76 -16.24 -16.08
C VAL A 14 20.66 -16.81 -15.16
N VAL A 15 19.63 -16.02 -14.86
CA VAL A 15 18.46 -16.55 -14.16
C VAL A 15 17.83 -17.62 -15.03
N ARG A 16 17.69 -18.82 -14.48
CA ARG A 16 16.98 -19.91 -15.16
C ARG A 16 15.56 -19.43 -15.49
N ARG A 17 15.14 -19.58 -16.74
CA ARG A 17 13.80 -19.19 -17.23
C ARG A 17 12.66 -19.71 -16.35
N GLY A 18 12.85 -20.87 -15.71
CA GLY A 18 11.91 -21.45 -14.75
C GLY A 18 11.59 -20.56 -13.54
N TRP A 19 12.54 -19.77 -13.03
CA TRP A 19 12.25 -18.86 -11.91
C TRP A 19 11.34 -17.70 -12.30
N ILE A 20 11.52 -17.15 -13.50
CA ILE A 20 10.63 -16.08 -14.02
C ILE A 20 9.21 -16.63 -14.22
N LEU A 21 9.10 -17.84 -14.77
CA LEU A 21 7.81 -18.52 -14.91
C LEU A 21 7.15 -18.77 -13.54
N PHE A 22 7.91 -19.30 -12.57
CA PHE A 22 7.42 -19.55 -11.22
C PHE A 22 6.86 -18.28 -10.56
N PHE A 23 7.63 -17.20 -10.54
CA PHE A 23 7.18 -15.94 -9.91
C PHE A 23 6.02 -15.30 -10.66
N GLY A 24 5.98 -15.42 -11.99
CA GLY A 24 4.83 -14.98 -12.78
C GLY A 24 3.56 -15.76 -12.44
N ILE A 25 3.65 -17.09 -12.24
CA ILE A 25 2.52 -17.91 -11.78
C ILE A 25 2.10 -17.51 -10.36
N VAL A 26 3.03 -17.28 -9.44
CA VAL A 26 2.74 -16.81 -8.08
C VAL A 26 1.95 -15.50 -8.13
N GLU A 27 2.33 -14.55 -8.99
CA GLU A 27 1.60 -13.29 -9.18
C GLU A 27 0.18 -13.50 -9.70
N LEU A 28 -0.01 -14.40 -10.68
CA LEU A 28 -1.35 -14.75 -11.17
C LEU A 28 -2.20 -15.39 -10.06
N LEU A 29 -1.62 -16.25 -9.22
CA LEU A 29 -2.33 -16.86 -8.08
C LEU A 29 -2.72 -15.82 -7.03
N ILE A 30 -1.88 -14.82 -6.76
CA ILE A 30 -2.23 -13.69 -5.90
C ILE A 30 -3.38 -12.88 -6.52
N GLY A 31 -3.36 -12.65 -7.83
CA GLY A 31 -4.47 -12.01 -8.56
C GLY A 31 -5.77 -12.80 -8.41
N ALA A 32 -5.72 -14.11 -8.61
CA ALA A 32 -6.87 -15.01 -8.44
C ALA A 32 -7.40 -15.01 -6.99
N PHE A 33 -6.51 -14.96 -6.00
CA PHE A 33 -6.89 -14.82 -4.60
C PHE A 33 -7.65 -13.52 -4.34
N PHE A 34 -7.20 -12.39 -4.87
CA PHE A 34 -7.95 -11.13 -4.78
C PHE A 34 -9.29 -11.18 -5.52
N SER A 35 -9.36 -11.83 -6.69
CA SER A 35 -10.64 -12.07 -7.36
C SER A 35 -11.60 -12.91 -6.52
N LEU A 36 -11.10 -13.93 -5.82
CA LEU A 36 -11.91 -14.72 -4.90
C LEU A 36 -12.46 -13.84 -3.76
N ILE A 37 -11.65 -12.95 -3.19
CA ILE A 37 -12.12 -11.99 -2.18
C ILE A 37 -13.26 -11.11 -2.74
N VAL A 38 -13.14 -10.61 -3.97
CA VAL A 38 -14.21 -9.83 -4.62
C VAL A 38 -15.51 -10.65 -4.70
N VAL A 39 -15.43 -11.90 -5.16
CA VAL A 39 -16.60 -12.78 -5.26
C VAL A 39 -17.22 -13.02 -3.89
N LEU A 40 -16.40 -13.26 -2.86
CA LEU A 40 -16.88 -13.48 -1.49
C LEU A 40 -17.55 -12.23 -0.91
N VAL A 41 -16.93 -11.06 -1.03
CA VAL A 41 -17.48 -9.79 -0.52
C VAL A 41 -18.78 -9.44 -1.23
N MET A 42 -18.83 -9.57 -2.56
CA MET A 42 -20.06 -9.34 -3.33
C MET A 42 -21.13 -10.38 -3.02
N GLY A 43 -20.75 -11.65 -2.82
CA GLY A 43 -21.66 -12.70 -2.39
C GLY A 43 -22.31 -12.36 -1.06
N VAL A 44 -21.53 -11.92 -0.06
CA VAL A 44 -22.08 -11.44 1.22
C VAL A 44 -22.99 -10.24 0.99
N ALA A 45 -22.60 -9.25 0.17
CA ALA A 45 -23.41 -8.07 -0.09
C ALA A 45 -24.78 -8.39 -0.71
N LEU A 46 -24.83 -9.37 -1.63
CA LEU A 46 -26.04 -9.77 -2.35
C LEU A 46 -26.93 -10.71 -1.53
N PHE A 47 -26.34 -11.55 -0.68
CA PHE A 47 -27.06 -12.56 0.09
C PHE A 47 -27.10 -12.28 1.60
N ALA A 48 -26.73 -11.07 2.05
CA ALA A 48 -26.64 -10.70 3.47
C ALA A 48 -27.90 -11.03 4.27
N GLU A 49 -29.08 -10.82 3.69
CA GLU A 49 -30.39 -11.06 4.31
C GLU A 49 -30.69 -12.55 4.51
N ARG A 50 -29.98 -13.43 3.81
CA ARG A 50 -30.11 -14.89 3.94
C ARG A 50 -29.06 -15.49 4.87
N LEU A 51 -28.11 -14.69 5.35
CA LEU A 51 -27.08 -15.16 6.25
C LEU A 51 -27.59 -15.14 7.71
N PRO A 52 -27.23 -16.15 8.52
CA PRO A 52 -27.75 -16.32 9.88
C PRO A 52 -27.22 -15.29 10.90
N SER A 53 -26.42 -14.31 10.49
CA SER A 53 -25.81 -13.33 11.40
C SER A 53 -26.30 -11.91 11.14
N PRO A 54 -26.88 -11.22 12.16
CA PRO A 54 -27.28 -9.81 12.06
C PRO A 54 -26.13 -8.87 11.69
N GLN A 55 -24.89 -9.30 11.92
CA GLN A 55 -23.71 -8.49 11.59
C GLN A 55 -23.57 -8.29 10.08
N PHE A 56 -23.87 -9.30 9.26
CA PHE A 56 -23.78 -9.19 7.80
C PHE A 56 -24.89 -8.29 7.25
N ALA A 57 -26.09 -8.33 7.84
CA ALA A 57 -27.20 -7.45 7.47
C ALA A 57 -26.93 -5.97 7.83
N ALA A 58 -26.14 -5.72 8.88
CA ALA A 58 -25.76 -4.37 9.31
C ALA A 58 -24.62 -3.76 8.49
N MET A 59 -23.97 -4.51 7.60
CA MET A 59 -22.88 -3.97 6.78
C MET A 59 -23.41 -3.13 5.62
N ASN A 60 -22.80 -1.97 5.42
CA ASN A 60 -23.16 -1.06 4.33
C ASN A 60 -22.79 -1.67 2.97
N LYS A 61 -23.80 -2.01 2.15
CA LYS A 61 -23.64 -2.55 0.79
C LYS A 61 -22.78 -1.64 -0.11
N VAL A 62 -22.84 -0.32 0.09
CA VAL A 62 -22.00 0.65 -0.66
C VAL A 62 -20.53 0.47 -0.27
N THR A 63 -20.21 0.43 1.02
CA THR A 63 -18.83 0.19 1.50
C THR A 63 -18.28 -1.16 1.02
N MET A 64 -19.12 -2.19 0.97
CA MET A 64 -18.75 -3.49 0.39
C MET A 64 -18.44 -3.37 -1.10
N GLY A 65 -19.27 -2.68 -1.88
CA GLY A 65 -19.02 -2.44 -3.31
C GLY A 65 -17.69 -1.73 -3.56
N PHE A 66 -17.37 -0.71 -2.76
CA PHE A 66 -16.08 -0.01 -2.85
C PHE A 66 -14.89 -0.90 -2.42
N SER A 67 -15.08 -1.75 -1.41
CA SER A 67 -14.07 -2.75 -1.03
C SER A 67 -13.80 -3.74 -2.16
N SER A 68 -14.86 -4.18 -2.85
CA SER A 68 -14.75 -5.04 -4.04
C SER A 68 -14.01 -4.35 -5.20
N LEU A 69 -14.24 -3.06 -5.43
CA LEU A 69 -13.49 -2.30 -6.43
C LEU A 69 -11.99 -2.23 -6.11
N PHE A 70 -11.64 -2.04 -4.83
CA PHE A 70 -10.25 -2.04 -4.39
C PHE A 70 -9.57 -3.38 -4.63
N TYR A 71 -10.19 -4.49 -4.19
CA TYR A 71 -9.63 -5.82 -4.40
C TYR A 71 -9.62 -6.22 -5.89
N GLY A 72 -10.60 -5.76 -6.67
CA GLY A 72 -10.61 -5.93 -8.13
C GLY A 72 -9.46 -5.21 -8.82
N ALA A 73 -9.13 -3.99 -8.38
CA ALA A 73 -7.97 -3.26 -8.88
C ALA A 73 -6.64 -3.96 -8.52
N LEU A 74 -6.53 -4.51 -7.31
CA LEU A 74 -5.37 -5.33 -6.92
C LEU A 74 -5.28 -6.61 -7.76
N ALA A 75 -6.40 -7.31 -7.99
CA ALA A 75 -6.44 -8.50 -8.84
C ALA A 75 -5.92 -8.20 -10.25
N LEU A 76 -6.44 -7.13 -10.87
CA LEU A 76 -5.98 -6.68 -12.20
C LEU A 76 -4.49 -6.34 -12.20
N LEU A 77 -4.00 -5.62 -11.18
CA LEU A 77 -2.59 -5.27 -11.05
C LEU A 77 -1.71 -6.53 -11.03
N PHE A 78 -2.08 -7.54 -10.24
CA PHE A 78 -1.31 -8.78 -10.13
C PHE A 78 -1.44 -9.67 -11.38
N PHE A 79 -2.57 -9.66 -12.08
CA PHE A 79 -2.70 -10.33 -13.37
C PHE A 79 -1.79 -9.69 -14.44
N LEU A 80 -1.78 -8.36 -14.51
CA LEU A 80 -0.89 -7.63 -15.42
C LEU A 80 0.57 -7.85 -15.06
N ALA A 81 0.92 -7.79 -13.77
CA ALA A 81 2.27 -8.09 -13.29
C ALA A 81 2.69 -9.52 -13.67
N GLY A 82 1.89 -10.53 -13.36
CA GLY A 82 2.18 -11.93 -13.68
C GLY A 82 2.36 -12.18 -15.17
N ALA A 83 1.43 -11.69 -16.00
CA ALA A 83 1.55 -11.78 -17.46
C ALA A 83 2.80 -11.05 -17.97
N GLY A 84 3.10 -9.88 -17.42
CA GLY A 84 4.30 -9.11 -17.75
C GLY A 84 5.59 -9.82 -17.32
N THR A 85 5.60 -10.47 -16.15
CA THR A 85 6.72 -11.25 -15.62
C THR A 85 7.00 -12.45 -16.50
N ILE A 86 5.98 -13.26 -16.83
CA ILE A 86 6.11 -14.41 -17.75
C ILE A 86 6.61 -13.96 -19.12
N GLY A 87 6.12 -12.82 -19.61
CA GLY A 87 6.56 -12.19 -20.86
C GLY A 87 7.94 -11.50 -20.77
N GLY A 88 8.61 -11.51 -19.61
CA GLY A 88 9.91 -10.87 -19.42
C GLY A 88 9.88 -9.34 -19.59
N ARG A 89 8.73 -8.68 -19.40
CA ARG A 89 8.58 -7.24 -19.67
C ARG A 89 9.25 -6.40 -18.58
N ARG A 90 10.11 -5.46 -18.97
CA ARG A 90 10.87 -4.59 -18.02
C ARG A 90 9.97 -3.83 -17.03
N TRP A 91 8.81 -3.36 -17.49
CA TRP A 91 7.87 -2.63 -16.64
C TRP A 91 7.29 -3.52 -15.54
N ALA A 92 7.12 -4.82 -15.77
CA ALA A 92 6.57 -5.75 -14.77
C ALA A 92 7.53 -5.89 -13.59
N ARG A 93 8.82 -6.03 -13.87
CA ARG A 93 9.86 -6.01 -12.83
C ARG A 93 9.83 -4.70 -12.04
N LEU A 94 9.74 -3.55 -12.71
CA LEU A 94 9.70 -2.25 -12.02
C LEU A 94 8.44 -2.11 -11.15
N LEU A 95 7.29 -2.49 -11.69
CA LEU A 95 6.01 -2.53 -10.97
C LEU A 95 6.13 -3.39 -9.72
N MET A 96 6.65 -4.62 -9.83
CA MET A 96 6.74 -5.54 -8.70
C MET A 96 7.73 -5.11 -7.64
N ILE A 97 8.82 -4.41 -7.99
CA ILE A 97 9.70 -3.79 -6.99
C ILE A 97 8.92 -2.75 -6.18
N VAL A 98 8.17 -1.86 -6.85
CA VAL A 98 7.42 -0.79 -6.18
C VAL A 98 6.28 -1.39 -5.33
N VAL A 99 5.47 -2.26 -5.92
CA VAL A 99 4.33 -2.91 -5.27
C VAL A 99 4.80 -3.72 -4.07
N SER A 100 5.84 -4.54 -4.20
CA SER A 100 6.34 -5.35 -3.08
C SER A 100 6.95 -4.50 -1.98
N SER A 101 7.63 -3.39 -2.33
CA SER A 101 8.17 -2.46 -1.32
C SER A 101 7.06 -1.80 -0.51
N ILE A 102 6.02 -1.31 -1.19
CA ILE A 102 4.86 -0.66 -0.55
C ILE A 102 4.08 -1.68 0.28
N TRP A 103 3.79 -2.86 -0.29
CA TRP A 103 3.12 -3.95 0.40
C TRP A 103 3.87 -4.36 1.67
N MET A 104 5.19 -4.57 1.59
CA MET A 104 5.99 -4.92 2.76
C MET A 104 5.96 -3.80 3.82
N ALA A 105 6.04 -2.53 3.43
CA ALA A 105 5.97 -1.41 4.37
C ALA A 105 4.62 -1.36 5.11
N PHE A 106 3.50 -1.48 4.38
CA PHE A 106 2.18 -1.57 5.00
C PHE A 106 1.99 -2.84 5.82
N GLY A 107 2.58 -3.95 5.39
CA GLY A 107 2.52 -5.21 6.10
C GLY A 107 3.24 -5.19 7.45
N VAL A 108 4.43 -4.59 7.51
CA VAL A 108 5.16 -4.36 8.77
C VAL A 108 4.37 -3.43 9.69
N LEU A 109 3.78 -2.37 9.13
CA LEU A 109 2.93 -1.46 9.91
C LEU A 109 1.69 -2.18 10.47
N ALA A 110 0.97 -2.93 9.63
CA ALA A 110 -0.21 -3.68 10.02
C ALA A 110 0.13 -4.75 11.08
N ALA A 111 1.23 -5.49 10.89
CA ALA A 111 1.71 -6.45 11.88
C ALA A 111 2.04 -5.77 13.23
N SER A 112 2.68 -4.59 13.20
CA SER A 112 2.97 -3.81 14.41
C SER A 112 1.69 -3.38 15.13
N ILE A 113 0.67 -2.92 14.38
CA ILE A 113 -0.64 -2.57 14.93
C ILE A 113 -1.31 -3.80 15.56
N VAL A 114 -1.30 -4.94 14.88
CA VAL A 114 -1.87 -6.19 15.41
C VAL A 114 -1.16 -6.62 16.70
N LEU A 115 0.17 -6.55 16.75
CA LEU A 115 0.94 -6.87 17.97
C LEU A 115 0.58 -5.94 19.12
N ILE A 116 0.38 -4.65 18.85
CA ILE A 116 -0.08 -3.68 19.84
C ILE A 116 -1.49 -4.05 20.34
N LEU A 117 -2.42 -4.36 19.43
CA LEU A 117 -3.82 -4.67 19.76
C LEU A 117 -4.04 -6.07 20.33
N LEU A 118 -3.07 -6.98 20.18
CA LEU A 118 -3.19 -8.38 20.57
C LEU A 118 -3.65 -8.61 22.02
N PRO A 119 -3.16 -7.88 23.06
CA PRO A 119 -3.63 -8.05 24.42
C PRO A 119 -5.12 -7.72 24.58
N ALA A 120 -5.60 -6.66 23.93
CA ALA A 120 -7.00 -6.27 23.97
C ALA A 120 -7.88 -7.31 23.27
N ILE A 121 -7.47 -7.78 22.08
CA ILE A 121 -8.20 -8.80 21.32
C ILE A 121 -8.32 -10.11 22.14
N ARG A 122 -7.23 -10.56 22.77
CA ARG A 122 -7.25 -11.75 23.65
C ARG A 122 -8.19 -11.56 24.84
N GLY A 123 -8.20 -10.37 25.44
CA GLY A 123 -9.08 -10.04 26.56
C GLY A 123 -10.56 -9.99 26.19
N SER A 124 -10.90 -9.58 24.96
CA SER A 124 -12.29 -9.54 24.49
C SER A 124 -12.80 -10.95 24.10
N ILE A 125 -12.00 -11.76 23.40
CA ILE A 125 -12.41 -13.12 22.99
C ILE A 125 -12.72 -14.01 24.21
N GLY A 126 -11.97 -13.88 25.30
CA GLY A 126 -12.23 -14.61 26.54
C GLY A 126 -13.57 -14.27 27.21
N LYS A 127 -14.24 -13.19 26.79
CA LYS A 127 -15.52 -12.71 27.31
C LYS A 127 -16.71 -12.96 26.37
N SER A 128 -16.45 -13.22 25.09
CA SER A 128 -17.45 -13.27 24.04
C SER A 128 -17.66 -14.71 23.51
N GLY A 129 -18.44 -15.53 24.23
CA GLY A 129 -18.98 -16.80 23.71
C GLY A 129 -18.66 -18.07 24.53
N PRO A 130 -19.04 -19.26 24.01
CA PRO A 130 -18.77 -20.54 24.67
C PRO A 130 -17.28 -20.72 24.89
N ALA A 131 -16.90 -21.34 26.01
CA ALA A 131 -15.50 -21.59 26.33
C ALA A 131 -14.81 -22.40 25.20
N VAL A 132 -14.08 -21.71 24.33
CA VAL A 132 -13.22 -22.34 23.33
C VAL A 132 -12.03 -22.93 24.07
N SER A 133 -11.71 -24.19 23.83
CA SER A 133 -10.57 -24.83 24.47
C SER A 133 -9.28 -24.03 24.20
N ALA A 134 -8.36 -24.01 25.16
CA ALA A 134 -7.08 -23.31 25.00
C ALA A 134 -6.30 -23.80 23.76
N GLN A 135 -6.43 -25.10 23.44
CA GLN A 135 -5.80 -25.71 22.27
C GLN A 135 -6.38 -25.18 20.95
N THR A 136 -7.71 -25.10 20.84
CA THR A 136 -8.36 -24.55 19.64
C THR A 136 -8.00 -23.07 19.46
N MET A 137 -7.99 -22.30 20.55
CA MET A 137 -7.59 -20.88 20.50
C MET A 137 -6.13 -20.72 20.07
N ALA A 138 -5.22 -21.55 20.60
CA ALA A 138 -3.83 -21.56 20.18
C ALA A 138 -3.68 -21.88 18.69
N ALA A 139 -4.41 -22.87 18.18
CA ALA A 139 -4.42 -23.21 16.75
C ALA A 139 -4.89 -22.02 15.88
N VAL A 140 -5.97 -21.33 16.29
CA VAL A 140 -6.45 -20.12 15.60
C VAL A 140 -5.37 -19.03 15.57
N TRP A 141 -4.70 -18.78 16.69
CA TRP A 141 -3.63 -17.77 16.73
C TRP A 141 -2.42 -18.15 15.89
N ILE A 142 -2.03 -19.42 15.87
CA ILE A 142 -0.93 -19.92 15.02
C ILE A 142 -1.29 -19.75 13.55
N LEU A 143 -2.51 -20.12 13.15
CA LEU A 143 -2.97 -20.00 11.77
C LEU A 143 -3.07 -18.53 11.33
N LEU A 144 -3.75 -17.67 12.11
CA LEU A 144 -3.90 -16.25 11.78
C LEU A 144 -2.57 -15.52 11.83
N GLY A 145 -1.75 -15.75 12.87
CA GLY A 145 -0.44 -15.14 13.02
C GLY A 145 0.55 -15.61 11.95
N GLY A 146 0.56 -16.91 11.64
CA GLY A 146 1.38 -17.48 10.57
C GLY A 146 0.98 -16.95 9.20
N PHE A 147 -0.32 -16.89 8.91
CA PHE A 147 -0.83 -16.30 7.67
C PHE A 147 -0.52 -14.81 7.58
N ALA A 148 -0.69 -14.04 8.66
CA ALA A 148 -0.34 -12.62 8.70
C ALA A 148 1.15 -12.40 8.47
N LEU A 149 2.03 -13.13 9.15
CA LEU A 149 3.48 -13.05 8.94
C LEU A 149 3.86 -13.40 7.49
N PHE A 150 3.28 -14.47 6.95
CA PHE A 150 3.53 -14.90 5.58
C PHE A 150 3.07 -13.84 4.57
N SER A 151 1.82 -13.40 4.65
CA SER A 151 1.21 -12.51 3.65
C SER A 151 1.69 -11.07 3.76
N TYR A 152 1.95 -10.55 4.97
CA TYR A 152 2.35 -9.15 5.17
C TYR A 152 3.85 -8.93 5.11
N VAL A 153 4.68 -9.93 5.41
CA VAL A 153 6.13 -9.75 5.50
C VAL A 153 6.87 -10.69 4.55
N LEU A 154 6.69 -12.00 4.68
CA LEU A 154 7.53 -12.97 3.95
C LEU A 154 7.28 -12.94 2.44
N LEU A 155 6.01 -12.96 2.02
CA LEU A 155 5.63 -12.97 0.61
C LEU A 155 6.11 -11.73 -0.14
N PRO A 156 5.78 -10.48 0.28
CA PRO A 156 6.31 -9.30 -0.40
C PRO A 156 7.84 -9.19 -0.25
N GLY A 157 8.43 -9.66 0.86
CA GLY A 157 9.88 -9.70 1.05
C GLY A 157 10.58 -10.61 0.04
N VAL A 158 10.05 -11.81 -0.21
CA VAL A 158 10.58 -12.77 -1.20
C VAL A 158 10.43 -12.21 -2.62
N LEU A 159 9.28 -11.61 -2.96
CA LEU A 159 9.08 -10.95 -4.26
C LEU A 159 10.07 -9.81 -4.46
N LEU A 160 10.22 -8.92 -3.47
CA LEU A 160 11.15 -7.80 -3.52
C LEU A 160 12.59 -8.29 -3.69
N PHE A 161 13.00 -9.30 -2.92
CA PHE A 161 14.31 -9.90 -3.01
C PHE A 161 14.58 -10.51 -4.39
N PHE A 162 13.60 -11.23 -4.97
CA PHE A 162 13.71 -11.77 -6.32
C PHE A 162 13.91 -10.65 -7.36
N TYR A 163 13.02 -9.65 -7.40
CA TYR A 163 13.07 -8.62 -8.44
C TYR A 163 14.24 -7.65 -8.33
N THR A 164 14.84 -7.49 -7.15
CA THR A 164 16.02 -6.65 -6.94
C THR A 164 17.34 -7.32 -7.37
N ARG A 165 17.38 -8.65 -7.54
CA ARG A 165 18.60 -9.39 -7.95
C ARG A 165 19.16 -8.90 -9.30
N LYS A 166 20.49 -8.78 -9.38
CA LYS A 166 21.21 -8.37 -10.60
C LYS A 166 20.96 -9.31 -11.78
N SER A 167 20.90 -10.62 -11.51
CA SER A 167 20.62 -11.64 -12.51
C SER A 167 19.21 -11.52 -13.09
N VAL A 168 18.20 -11.22 -12.24
CA VAL A 168 16.82 -10.98 -12.69
C VAL A 168 16.77 -9.69 -13.51
N LYS A 169 17.41 -8.62 -13.05
CA LYS A 169 17.54 -7.38 -13.85
C LYS A 169 18.11 -7.65 -15.25
N ALA A 170 19.15 -8.48 -15.37
CA ALA A 170 19.75 -8.83 -16.65
C ALA A 170 18.81 -9.65 -17.54
N ALA A 171 18.04 -10.58 -16.97
CA ALA A 171 17.05 -11.38 -17.71
C ALA A 171 15.96 -10.49 -18.34
N PHE A 172 15.40 -9.55 -17.56
CA PHE A 172 14.42 -8.58 -18.04
C PHE A 172 15.02 -7.52 -18.99
N ALA A 173 16.34 -7.30 -18.95
CA ALA A 173 17.00 -6.40 -19.89
C ALA A 173 17.11 -7.00 -21.29
N LYS A 174 17.37 -8.31 -21.41
CA LYS A 174 17.55 -9.01 -22.70
C LYS A 174 16.27 -9.15 -23.52
N SER A 175 15.11 -9.18 -22.85
CA SER A 175 13.79 -9.34 -23.46
C SER A 175 13.15 -8.04 -23.97
N GLY A 176 13.79 -6.88 -23.77
CA GLY A 176 13.14 -5.58 -23.95
C GLY A 176 13.40 -4.88 -25.28
N GLN A 177 12.44 -4.97 -26.20
CA GLN A 177 12.10 -3.92 -27.17
C GLN A 177 11.51 -2.73 -26.38
N GLU A 178 12.18 -1.58 -26.38
CA GLU A 178 11.60 -0.29 -25.99
C GLU A 178 11.59 0.61 -27.24
N PRO A 179 10.55 1.44 -27.44
CA PRO A 179 10.62 2.50 -28.44
C PRO A 179 11.82 3.40 -28.14
N PRO A 180 12.65 3.75 -29.13
CA PRO A 180 13.72 4.73 -28.95
C PRO A 180 13.16 6.03 -28.36
N GLY A 181 13.76 6.54 -27.27
CA GLY A 181 13.46 7.88 -26.74
C GLY A 181 12.63 7.97 -25.46
N GLY A 182 12.22 6.86 -24.84
CA GLY A 182 11.48 6.89 -23.57
C GLY A 182 12.30 7.47 -22.40
N ARG A 183 11.91 8.64 -21.87
CA ARG A 183 12.55 9.26 -20.70
C ARG A 183 12.36 8.35 -19.47
N ARG A 184 13.46 7.79 -18.96
CA ARG A 184 13.42 6.90 -17.78
C ARG A 184 13.24 7.69 -16.49
N VAL A 185 12.13 7.45 -15.79
CA VAL A 185 11.87 8.00 -14.45
C VAL A 185 12.61 7.13 -13.40
N PRO A 186 13.39 7.72 -12.48
CA PRO A 186 14.08 6.95 -11.45
C PRO A 186 13.10 6.18 -10.54
N ILE A 187 13.47 4.96 -10.14
CA ILE A 187 12.60 4.07 -9.33
C ILE A 187 12.06 4.77 -8.07
N PRO A 188 12.85 5.54 -7.29
CA PRO A 188 12.32 6.22 -6.11
C PRO A 188 11.24 7.27 -6.43
N VAL A 189 11.35 7.92 -7.59
CA VAL A 189 10.35 8.88 -8.07
C VAL A 189 9.06 8.15 -8.47
N VAL A 190 9.18 7.00 -9.17
CA VAL A 190 8.03 6.14 -9.49
C VAL A 190 7.37 5.62 -8.21
N GLY A 191 8.15 5.18 -7.23
CA GLY A 191 7.63 4.72 -5.94
C GLY A 191 6.82 5.79 -5.22
N LEU A 192 7.33 7.02 -5.16
CA LEU A 192 6.60 8.16 -4.59
C LEU A 192 5.36 8.55 -5.41
N ALA A 193 5.42 8.47 -6.75
CA ALA A 193 4.26 8.71 -7.61
C ALA A 193 3.17 7.65 -7.42
N VAL A 194 3.54 6.37 -7.28
CA VAL A 194 2.60 5.28 -6.99
C VAL A 194 2.01 5.46 -5.60
N TRP A 195 2.80 5.89 -4.60
CA TRP A 195 2.30 6.20 -3.26
C TRP A 195 1.22 7.30 -3.29
N LEU A 196 1.48 8.40 -4.01
CA LEU A 196 0.49 9.45 -4.25
C LEU A 196 -0.75 8.91 -4.98
N GLY A 197 -0.56 8.05 -5.98
CA GLY A 197 -1.66 7.38 -6.68
C GLY A 197 -2.51 6.50 -5.77
N ILE A 198 -1.89 5.77 -4.84
CA ILE A 198 -2.59 4.99 -3.82
C ILE A 198 -3.39 5.93 -2.91
N GLY A 199 -2.82 7.03 -2.43
CA GLY A 199 -3.56 7.96 -1.58
C GLY A 199 -4.69 8.69 -2.33
N ALA A 200 -4.56 8.94 -3.64
CA ALA A 200 -5.65 9.41 -4.48
C ALA A 200 -6.77 8.37 -4.56
N LEU A 201 -6.43 7.11 -4.84
CA LEU A 201 -7.39 6.00 -4.86
C LEU A 201 -8.07 5.81 -3.49
N SER A 202 -7.31 5.82 -2.40
CA SER A 202 -7.85 5.71 -1.03
C SER A 202 -8.83 6.85 -0.71
N SER A 203 -8.59 8.05 -1.21
CA SER A 203 -9.52 9.18 -1.04
C SER A 203 -10.84 8.95 -1.79
N LEU A 204 -10.77 8.42 -3.01
CA LEU A 204 -11.97 8.02 -3.77
C LEU A 204 -12.71 6.86 -3.09
N LEU A 205 -11.98 5.89 -2.54
CA LEU A 205 -12.56 4.78 -1.79
C LEU A 205 -13.18 5.20 -0.46
N SER A 206 -12.86 6.40 0.03
CA SER A 206 -13.39 6.94 1.27
C SER A 206 -14.71 7.70 1.10
N LEU A 207 -15.15 7.94 -0.14
CA LEU A 207 -16.39 8.66 -0.45
C LEU A 207 -17.64 8.07 0.25
N PRO A 208 -17.84 6.73 0.33
CA PRO A 208 -19.02 6.15 0.97
C PRO A 208 -19.17 6.47 2.45
N TYR A 209 -18.07 6.76 3.15
CA TYR A 209 -18.13 7.08 4.57
C TYR A 209 -18.76 8.45 4.82
N GLY A 210 -18.75 9.35 3.82
CA GLY A 210 -19.40 10.66 3.94
C GLY A 210 -18.85 11.54 5.05
N PHE A 211 -17.64 11.25 5.56
CA PHE A 211 -16.94 12.10 6.52
C PHE A 211 -15.43 12.10 6.28
N ILE A 212 -14.78 13.16 6.75
CA ILE A 212 -13.32 13.29 6.78
C ILE A 212 -12.95 14.07 8.04
N ALA A 213 -11.85 13.68 8.68
CA ALA A 213 -11.36 14.36 9.87
C ALA A 213 -10.08 15.14 9.54
N VAL A 214 -10.11 16.46 9.72
CA VAL A 214 -9.02 17.36 9.32
C VAL A 214 -8.75 18.35 10.45
N PHE A 215 -7.50 18.40 10.94
CA PHE A 215 -7.08 19.25 12.07
C PHE A 215 -7.97 19.14 13.32
N GLY A 216 -8.47 17.94 13.61
CA GLY A 216 -9.37 17.71 14.74
C GLY A 216 -10.82 18.18 14.53
N LEU A 217 -11.19 18.52 13.30
CA LEU A 217 -12.57 18.81 12.91
C LEU A 217 -13.13 17.65 12.09
N ILE A 218 -14.33 17.20 12.44
CA ILE A 218 -15.09 16.22 11.64
C ILE A 218 -15.96 17.00 10.67
N VAL A 219 -15.67 16.84 9.39
CA VAL A 219 -16.51 17.35 8.30
C VAL A 219 -17.35 16.19 7.77
N THR A 220 -18.64 16.40 7.57
CA THR A 220 -19.59 15.37 7.12
C THR A 220 -20.41 15.81 5.91
N GLY A 221 -21.03 14.85 5.20
CA GLY A 221 -21.93 15.11 4.08
C GLY A 221 -21.21 15.57 2.82
N PHE A 222 -21.86 16.44 2.03
CA PHE A 222 -21.31 16.94 0.77
C PHE A 222 -19.96 17.67 0.91
N PRO A 223 -19.70 18.50 1.94
CA PRO A 223 -18.38 19.08 2.14
C PRO A 223 -17.27 18.03 2.30
N ALA A 224 -17.54 16.92 3.00
CA ALA A 224 -16.57 15.84 3.16
C ALA A 224 -16.27 15.13 1.83
N ILE A 225 -17.31 14.88 1.03
CA ILE A 225 -17.18 14.35 -0.34
C ILE A 225 -16.32 15.28 -1.20
N GLY A 226 -16.58 16.59 -1.15
CA GLY A 226 -15.79 17.60 -1.87
C GLY A 226 -14.31 17.59 -1.45
N LEU A 227 -14.02 17.47 -0.15
CA LEU A 227 -12.65 17.38 0.35
C LEU A 227 -11.94 16.09 -0.08
N HIS A 228 -12.62 14.94 -0.09
CA HIS A 228 -12.07 13.68 -0.59
C HIS A 228 -11.75 13.77 -2.10
N LEU A 229 -12.65 14.33 -2.90
CA LEU A 229 -12.43 14.55 -4.34
C LEU A 229 -11.29 15.53 -4.60
N ALA A 230 -11.23 16.63 -3.85
CA ALA A 230 -10.14 17.60 -3.95
C ALA A 230 -8.79 16.96 -3.59
N ASN A 231 -8.74 16.16 -2.52
CA ASN A 231 -7.54 15.43 -2.11
C ASN A 231 -7.13 14.37 -3.16
N ALA A 232 -8.09 13.66 -3.74
CA ALA A 232 -7.83 12.71 -4.82
C ALA A 232 -7.25 13.39 -6.06
N GLY A 233 -7.86 14.51 -6.49
CA GLY A 233 -7.40 15.31 -7.61
C GLY A 233 -6.01 15.89 -7.38
N LEU A 234 -5.77 16.44 -6.18
CA LEU A 234 -4.46 16.96 -5.78
C LEU A 234 -3.39 15.85 -5.85
N GLN A 235 -3.62 14.71 -5.20
CA GLN A 235 -2.63 13.63 -5.18
C GLN A 235 -2.37 13.03 -6.57
N GLY A 236 -3.42 12.85 -7.39
CA GLY A 236 -3.28 12.41 -8.77
C GLY A 236 -2.48 13.41 -9.62
N TYR A 237 -2.76 14.71 -9.47
CA TYR A 237 -2.03 15.78 -10.15
C TYR A 237 -0.55 15.81 -9.73
N LEU A 238 -0.28 15.72 -8.42
CA LEU A 238 1.09 15.66 -7.89
C LEU A 238 1.82 14.42 -8.41
N ALA A 239 1.19 13.24 -8.43
CA ALA A 239 1.79 12.02 -8.96
C ALA A 239 2.22 12.18 -10.43
N TRP A 240 1.34 12.73 -11.26
CA TRP A 240 1.62 12.99 -12.68
C TRP A 240 2.77 13.99 -12.88
N ARG A 241 2.75 15.12 -12.17
CA ARG A 241 3.82 16.14 -12.23
C ARG A 241 5.15 15.65 -11.66
N LEU A 242 5.10 14.79 -10.64
CA LEU A 242 6.29 14.15 -10.07
C LEU A 242 7.00 13.28 -11.11
N CYS A 243 6.25 12.56 -11.96
CA CYS A 243 6.80 11.82 -13.10
C CYS A 243 7.44 12.72 -14.17
N ARG A 244 6.98 13.98 -14.30
CA ARG A 244 7.61 15.00 -15.17
C ARG A 244 8.89 15.60 -14.57
N ARG A 245 9.18 15.30 -13.29
CA ARG A 245 10.35 15.74 -12.52
C ARG A 245 10.51 17.27 -12.40
N GLU A 246 9.40 17.99 -12.32
CA GLU A 246 9.43 19.45 -12.13
C GLU A 246 9.93 19.79 -10.72
N ASN A 247 10.97 20.61 -10.56
CA ASN A 247 11.61 20.81 -9.25
C ASN A 247 10.68 21.40 -8.17
N TRP A 248 9.74 22.28 -8.56
CA TRP A 248 8.78 22.89 -7.62
C TRP A 248 7.79 21.86 -7.05
N ILE A 249 7.45 20.81 -7.79
CA ILE A 249 6.47 19.80 -7.36
C ILE A 249 6.94 19.06 -6.11
N TRP A 250 8.26 18.90 -5.96
CA TRP A 250 8.86 18.25 -4.81
C TRP A 250 8.58 19.03 -3.52
N TRP A 251 8.67 20.36 -3.57
CA TRP A 251 8.32 21.22 -2.44
C TRP A 251 6.83 21.14 -2.10
N VAL A 252 5.96 21.09 -3.12
CA VAL A 252 4.51 20.98 -2.89
C VAL A 252 4.15 19.64 -2.26
N VAL A 253 4.75 18.53 -2.71
CA VAL A 253 4.58 17.22 -2.06
C VAL A 253 5.06 17.26 -0.62
N LEU A 254 6.23 17.85 -0.35
CA LEU A 254 6.76 17.98 1.00
C LEU A 254 5.81 18.75 1.93
N ILE A 255 5.35 19.92 1.50
CA ILE A 255 4.42 20.77 2.28
C ILE A 255 3.07 20.07 2.47
N ALA A 256 2.52 19.48 1.41
CA ALA A 256 1.24 18.78 1.47
C ALA A 256 1.27 17.64 2.50
N TYR A 257 2.32 16.81 2.49
CA TYR A 257 2.45 15.74 3.48
C TYR A 257 2.73 16.27 4.89
N LEU A 258 3.46 17.38 5.04
CA LEU A 258 3.66 18.02 6.34
C LEU A 258 2.33 18.45 6.94
N LEU A 259 1.48 19.11 6.14
CA LEU A 259 0.14 19.51 6.54
C LEU A 259 -0.75 18.31 6.86
N MET A 260 -0.71 17.25 6.04
CA MET A 260 -1.47 16.02 6.30
C MET A 260 -1.00 15.30 7.57
N GLY A 261 0.30 15.25 7.83
CA GLY A 261 0.88 14.66 9.04
C GLY A 261 0.49 15.42 10.30
N VAL A 262 0.59 16.76 10.27
CA VAL A 262 0.13 17.63 11.37
C VAL A 262 -1.37 17.49 11.58
N SER A 263 -2.16 17.51 10.51
CA SER A 263 -3.61 17.29 10.56
C SER A 263 -3.94 15.95 11.21
N GLY A 264 -3.32 14.85 10.76
CA GLY A 264 -3.52 13.52 11.34
C GLY A 264 -3.18 13.47 12.83
N TRP A 265 -2.04 14.05 13.23
CA TRP A 265 -1.65 14.11 14.65
C TRP A 265 -2.66 14.88 15.51
N VAL A 266 -3.08 16.07 15.08
CA VAL A 266 -4.08 16.87 15.79
C VAL A 266 -5.41 16.13 15.87
N THR A 267 -5.84 15.52 14.77
CA THR A 267 -7.08 14.76 14.68
C THR A 267 -7.09 13.60 15.67
N PHE A 268 -6.05 12.76 15.68
CA PHE A 268 -5.98 11.64 16.61
C PHE A 268 -5.88 12.07 18.08
N ARG A 269 -5.39 13.28 18.37
CA ARG A 269 -5.34 13.82 19.73
C ARG A 269 -6.67 14.41 20.20
N ARG A 270 -7.45 14.99 19.29
CA ARG A 270 -8.68 15.72 19.62
C ARG A 270 -9.95 14.90 19.50
N ILE A 271 -10.03 14.00 18.53
CA ILE A 271 -11.22 13.21 18.26
C ILE A 271 -11.03 11.82 18.86
N PRO A 272 -11.90 11.37 19.77
CA PRO A 272 -11.86 10.02 20.31
C PRO A 272 -12.01 8.96 19.21
N MET A 273 -11.20 7.90 19.26
CA MET A 273 -11.27 6.79 18.31
C MET A 273 -12.67 6.16 18.25
N ALA A 274 -13.35 6.08 19.40
CA ALA A 274 -14.73 5.59 19.48
C ALA A 274 -15.69 6.42 18.59
N GLU A 275 -15.53 7.73 18.55
CA GLU A 275 -16.34 8.61 17.69
C GLU A 275 -16.02 8.38 16.22
N MET A 276 -14.73 8.28 15.85
CA MET A 276 -14.36 7.99 14.45
C MET A 276 -14.93 6.67 13.96
N VAL A 277 -14.85 5.65 14.80
CA VAL A 277 -15.28 4.30 14.47
C VAL A 277 -16.81 4.20 14.38
N GLU A 278 -17.55 4.86 15.27
CA GLU A 278 -19.02 4.97 15.18
C GLU A 278 -19.47 5.68 13.91
N ARG A 279 -18.69 6.67 13.43
CA ARG A 279 -18.98 7.35 12.14
C ARG A 279 -18.71 6.44 10.94
N MET A 280 -17.68 5.59 10.99
CA MET A 280 -17.39 4.63 9.91
C MET A 280 -18.41 3.49 9.87
N HIS A 281 -18.81 2.99 11.04
CA HIS A 281 -19.69 1.84 11.19
C HIS A 281 -20.69 2.05 12.34
N PRO A 282 -21.78 2.80 12.09
CA PRO A 282 -22.78 3.10 13.12
C PRO A 282 -23.30 1.84 13.79
N GLY A 283 -23.26 1.80 15.12
CA GLY A 283 -23.80 0.70 15.92
C GLY A 283 -22.91 -0.56 16.00
N LEU A 284 -21.87 -0.70 15.18
CA LEU A 284 -21.00 -1.88 15.21
C LEU A 284 -20.09 -1.90 16.46
N PHE A 285 -19.76 -0.72 16.99
CA PHE A 285 -18.76 -0.56 18.05
C PHE A 285 -19.30 0.00 19.38
N ARG A 286 -20.63 0.03 19.59
CA ARG A 286 -21.22 0.38 20.90
C ARG A 286 -21.08 -0.72 21.97
N ARG A 287 -20.23 -1.71 21.73
CA ARG A 287 -20.03 -2.84 22.65
C ARG A 287 -18.97 -2.48 23.69
N PRO A 288 -19.26 -2.55 25.00
CA PRO A 288 -18.27 -2.30 26.06
C PRO A 288 -17.01 -3.17 25.92
N GLU A 289 -17.14 -4.35 25.32
CA GLU A 289 -16.05 -5.29 25.04
C GLU A 289 -14.96 -4.74 24.11
N LEU A 290 -15.29 -3.75 23.27
CA LEU A 290 -14.37 -3.14 22.31
C LEU A 290 -13.70 -1.87 22.84
N GLN A 291 -14.16 -1.34 23.98
CA GLN A 291 -13.60 -0.12 24.58
C GLN A 291 -12.10 -0.23 24.87
N PRO A 292 -11.57 -1.33 25.44
CA PRO A 292 -10.12 -1.46 25.68
C PRO A 292 -9.29 -1.40 24.39
N MET A 293 -9.83 -1.92 23.29
CA MET A 293 -9.19 -1.84 21.98
C MET A 293 -9.18 -0.39 21.47
N LEU A 294 -10.29 0.33 21.59
CA LEU A 294 -10.42 1.73 21.18
C LEU A 294 -9.49 2.64 22.01
N ASP A 295 -9.37 2.42 23.32
CA ASP A 295 -8.46 3.16 24.20
C ASP A 295 -6.99 2.91 23.83
N LEU A 296 -6.65 1.66 23.50
CA LEU A 296 -5.32 1.33 23.05
C LEU A 296 -5.02 1.95 21.68
N MET A 297 -5.99 1.95 20.76
CA MET A 297 -5.87 2.63 19.48
C MET A 297 -5.65 4.14 19.68
N GLN A 298 -6.43 4.76 20.57
CA GLN A 298 -6.33 6.18 20.91
C GLN A 298 -4.95 6.57 21.46
N THR A 299 -4.34 5.70 22.26
CA THR A 299 -3.06 5.99 22.93
C THR A 299 -1.84 5.59 22.11
N LYS A 300 -1.90 4.48 21.37
CA LYS A 300 -0.74 3.88 20.69
C LYS A 300 -0.65 4.18 19.20
N LEU A 301 -1.77 4.37 18.49
CA LEU A 301 -1.72 4.69 17.06
C LEU A 301 -1.14 6.08 16.75
N PRO A 302 -1.43 7.17 17.50
CA PRO A 302 -0.89 8.48 17.15
C PRO A 302 0.66 8.52 17.07
N PRO A 303 1.42 8.04 18.08
CA PRO A 303 2.89 8.04 17.98
C PRO A 303 3.40 7.09 16.89
N LEU A 304 2.75 5.96 16.65
CA LEU A 304 3.10 5.07 15.54
C LEU A 304 2.91 5.76 14.18
N MET A 305 1.79 6.45 13.98
CA MET A 305 1.52 7.22 12.77
C MET A 305 2.53 8.37 12.61
N LEU A 306 2.95 9.01 13.70
CA LEU A 306 4.01 10.02 13.64
C LEU A 306 5.32 9.43 13.13
N ILE A 307 5.73 8.26 13.65
CA ILE A 307 6.94 7.55 13.17
C ILE A 307 6.84 7.23 11.68
N VAL A 308 5.70 6.71 11.22
CA VAL A 308 5.47 6.40 9.79
C VAL A 308 5.55 7.67 8.94
N ASN A 309 4.94 8.77 9.39
CA ASN A 309 5.02 10.06 8.70
C ASN A 309 6.46 10.57 8.62
N LEU A 310 7.23 10.49 9.72
CA LEU A 310 8.65 10.86 9.75
C LEU A 310 9.50 10.03 8.79
N ALA A 311 9.27 8.71 8.75
CA ALA A 311 9.93 7.82 7.80
C ALA A 311 9.58 8.20 6.34
N PHE A 312 8.31 8.52 6.08
CA PHE A 312 7.87 8.99 4.77
C PHE A 312 8.50 10.35 4.39
N PHE A 313 8.63 11.29 5.33
CA PHE A 313 9.37 12.54 5.08
C PHE A 313 10.82 12.27 4.71
N GLY A 314 11.49 11.34 5.41
CA GLY A 314 12.83 10.89 5.05
C GLY A 314 12.92 10.40 3.60
N LEU A 315 11.91 9.64 3.15
CA LEU A 315 11.81 9.20 1.76
C LEU A 315 11.62 10.38 0.78
N VAL A 316 10.73 11.33 1.07
CA VAL A 316 10.51 12.51 0.22
C VAL A 316 11.80 13.34 0.11
N LEU A 317 12.49 13.57 1.24
CA LEU A 317 13.78 14.26 1.27
C LEU A 317 14.85 13.53 0.44
N PHE A 318 14.93 12.21 0.57
CA PHE A 318 15.83 11.37 -0.22
C PHE A 318 15.55 11.47 -1.72
N VAL A 319 14.28 11.54 -2.13
CA VAL A 319 13.87 11.64 -3.53
C VAL A 319 14.30 12.97 -4.17
N LYS A 320 14.51 14.04 -3.40
CA LYS A 320 14.95 15.37 -3.90
C LYS A 320 16.17 15.29 -4.82
N ARG A 321 17.11 14.39 -4.54
CA ARG A 321 18.36 14.24 -5.32
C ARG A 321 18.12 13.92 -6.79
N TYR A 322 16.95 13.38 -7.14
CA TYR A 322 16.56 13.03 -8.51
C TYR A 322 15.91 14.18 -9.30
N PHE A 323 15.64 15.32 -8.64
CA PHE A 323 15.01 16.51 -9.23
C PHE A 323 16.03 17.58 -9.66
N ARG A 324 17.32 17.37 -9.34
CA ARG A 324 18.42 18.24 -9.81
C ARG A 324 18.59 18.05 -11.32
N SER A 325 18.01 18.97 -12.08
CA SER A 325 18.16 19.04 -13.54
C SER A 325 19.35 19.94 -13.89
N GLY A 326 20.41 19.34 -14.43
CA GLY A 326 21.31 19.89 -15.44
C GLY A 326 21.74 21.36 -15.35
N THR A 327 22.74 21.66 -14.53
CA THR A 327 23.63 22.84 -14.74
C THR A 327 24.99 22.43 -15.31
N GLY A 328 25.15 21.23 -15.91
CA GLY A 328 26.49 20.69 -16.23
C GLY A 328 26.70 20.11 -17.63
N VAL A 329 25.72 20.18 -18.53
CA VAL A 329 25.87 19.61 -19.89
C VAL A 329 25.72 20.67 -21.00
N GLU A 330 24.95 21.74 -20.80
CA GLU A 330 24.87 22.83 -21.79
C GLU A 330 26.12 23.73 -21.81
N GLU A 331 26.92 23.77 -20.73
CA GLU A 331 28.16 24.58 -20.69
C GLU A 331 29.33 23.93 -21.48
N ARG A 332 29.25 22.61 -21.79
CA ARG A 332 30.28 21.91 -22.59
C ARG A 332 29.99 21.86 -24.09
N VAL A 333 28.81 22.30 -24.52
CA VAL A 333 28.48 22.42 -25.96
C VAL A 333 28.55 23.88 -26.43
N ALA A 334 28.53 24.85 -25.51
CA ALA A 334 28.72 26.27 -25.83
C ALA A 334 30.20 26.71 -25.85
N THR A 335 31.16 25.81 -25.58
CA THR A 335 32.61 26.10 -25.52
C THR A 335 33.48 25.11 -26.30
N GLY A 336 32.92 24.33 -27.22
CA GLY A 336 33.64 23.39 -28.08
C GLY A 336 33.31 23.57 -29.55
#